data_AF-A0A0E0D886-F1
#
_entry.id   AF-A0A0E0D886-F1
#
_cell.length_a   1.000
_cell.length_b   1.000
_cell.length_c   1.000
_cell.angle_alpha   90.00
_cell.angle_beta   90.00
_cell.angle_gamma   90.00
#
_symmetry.space_group_name_H-M   'P 1'
#
loop_
_entity.id
_entity.type
_entity.pdbx_description
1 polymer ?
#
loop_
_entity_poly.entity_id
_entity_poly.type
_entity_poly.pdbx_seq_one_letter_code
_entity_poly.pdbx_strand_id
1 'polypeptide(L)'
;MVFGVILSSVVDHWLNLPQSSPPDTSATPSGAPATTTPSASGPPATATPSPTGNDSGPNKRNFTTDDKKKAWDKATLMPGRDPTLWRLDAAGNPIMYMMAGQQGVLGYEYDHIQPFSQKGPSTGHNCQLLQTGVKRGS
;
A
#
# COMPACT_ATOMS: atom_id res chain seq x y z
N MET A 1 50.18 25.39 -23.46
CA MET A 1 48.96 24.57 -23.34
C MET A 1 48.04 25.24 -22.34
N VAL A 2 46.77 25.40 -22.69
CA VAL A 2 45.72 26.15 -21.98
C VAL A 2 44.90 25.21 -21.08
N PHE A 3 44.13 25.79 -20.15
CA PHE A 3 43.11 25.26 -19.22
C PHE A 3 43.68 24.76 -17.89
N GLY A 4 43.34 25.32 -16.71
CA GLY A 4 42.04 25.80 -16.18
C GLY A 4 41.65 24.84 -15.03
N VAL A 5 40.96 25.16 -13.93
CA VAL A 5 40.25 26.32 -13.39
C VAL A 5 40.03 26.03 -11.89
N ILE A 6 40.40 26.98 -11.02
CA ILE A 6 39.76 27.49 -9.77
C ILE A 6 38.76 26.60 -8.98
N LEU A 7 38.95 26.56 -7.64
CA LEU A 7 38.02 26.94 -6.54
C LEU A 7 38.19 26.00 -5.33
N SER A 8 38.03 26.40 -4.07
CA SER A 8 38.20 27.63 -3.28
C SER A 8 37.73 27.22 -1.87
N SER A 9 38.42 27.71 -0.85
CA SER A 9 38.22 27.40 0.56
C SER A 9 36.80 27.58 1.10
N VAL A 10 36.47 26.71 2.06
CA VAL A 10 35.83 26.95 3.37
C VAL A 10 35.22 28.34 3.59
N VAL A 11 33.90 28.37 3.83
CA VAL A 11 33.06 29.30 4.62
C VAL A 11 31.63 28.72 4.54
N ASP A 12 30.69 28.81 5.48
CA ASP A 12 30.61 29.08 6.90
C ASP A 12 29.11 28.93 7.29
N HIS A 13 28.83 28.76 8.58
CA HIS A 13 27.59 29.12 9.29
C HIS A 13 26.20 28.78 8.71
N TRP A 14 25.40 27.97 9.43
CA TRP A 14 23.99 28.26 9.80
C TRP A 14 23.48 27.18 10.77
N LEU A 15 24.03 27.16 12.00
CA LEU A 15 23.17 26.96 13.17
C LEU A 15 22.38 28.26 13.36
N ASN A 16 21.16 28.17 13.90
CA ASN A 16 20.30 29.25 14.38
C ASN A 16 19.11 29.62 13.48
N LEU A 17 17.99 28.93 13.66
CA LEU A 17 16.66 29.51 13.47
C LEU A 17 15.86 29.36 14.78
N PRO A 18 15.25 30.46 15.29
CA PRO A 18 14.48 30.46 16.53
C PRO A 18 13.09 29.82 16.41
N GLN A 19 12.57 29.38 17.55
CA GLN A 19 11.28 28.74 17.78
C GLN A 19 10.07 29.54 17.24
N SER A 20 9.12 28.83 16.64
CA SER A 20 7.73 29.27 16.53
C SER A 20 6.85 28.30 17.33
N SER A 21 6.42 28.74 18.50
CA SER A 21 5.40 28.06 19.32
C SER A 21 4.04 28.07 18.60
N PRO A 22 3.23 27.01 18.68
CA PRO A 22 1.83 27.10 18.28
C PRO A 22 1.03 27.95 19.28
N PRO A 23 0.04 28.74 18.85
CA PRO A 23 -0.87 29.42 19.77
C PRO A 23 -1.80 28.42 20.47
N ASP A 24 -1.86 28.58 21.79
CA ASP A 24 -2.89 28.04 22.67
C ASP A 24 -4.28 28.50 22.21
N THR A 25 -5.21 27.56 22.04
CA THR A 25 -6.64 27.87 21.90
C THR A 25 -7.41 27.12 22.98
N SER A 26 -7.36 27.68 24.18
CA SER A 26 -8.26 27.33 25.28
C SER A 26 -9.69 27.80 25.00
N ALA A 27 -10.59 26.82 24.84
CA ALA A 27 -11.98 26.73 25.33
C ALA A 27 -13.00 27.86 25.07
N THR A 28 -14.23 27.46 24.67
CA THR A 28 -15.50 27.75 25.39
C THR A 28 -16.64 26.85 24.85
N PRO A 29 -17.62 26.42 25.69
CA PRO A 29 -18.54 25.31 25.42
C PRO A 29 -19.98 25.74 25.07
N SER A 30 -20.74 24.82 24.48
CA SER A 30 -22.22 24.72 24.57
C SER A 30 -22.57 23.32 24.04
N GLY A 31 -23.05 22.37 24.85
CA GLY A 31 -24.48 22.24 25.22
C GLY A 31 -25.29 21.93 23.95
N ALA A 32 -25.90 20.75 23.72
CA ALA A 32 -26.59 19.79 24.57
C ALA A 32 -26.81 18.46 23.79
N PRO A 33 -27.83 17.63 24.10
CA PRO A 33 -27.97 16.70 25.22
C PRO A 33 -27.86 15.21 24.78
N ALA A 34 -27.86 14.34 25.78
CA ALA A 34 -27.70 12.90 25.69
C ALA A 34 -28.90 12.13 25.07
N THR A 35 -28.57 10.91 24.65
CA THR A 35 -29.41 9.71 24.59
C THR A 35 -30.24 9.52 23.32
N THR A 36 -29.82 8.54 22.50
CA THR A 36 -30.57 7.28 22.33
C THR A 36 -29.71 6.26 21.59
N THR A 37 -29.23 5.27 22.34
CA THR A 37 -28.89 3.94 21.81
C THR A 37 -30.19 3.27 21.35
N PRO A 38 -30.17 2.60 20.19
CA PRO A 38 -30.73 1.25 20.19
C PRO A 38 -29.70 0.22 19.74
N SER A 39 -29.54 -0.75 20.62
CA SER A 39 -28.94 -2.05 20.38
C SER A 39 -29.87 -2.85 19.46
N ALA A 40 -29.38 -3.27 18.30
CA ALA A 40 -29.92 -4.39 17.53
C ALA A 40 -28.79 -4.93 16.64
N SER A 41 -28.13 -6.01 17.05
CA SER A 41 -28.45 -7.38 16.64
C SER A 41 -27.82 -7.75 15.30
N GLY A 42 -26.75 -8.53 15.37
CA GLY A 42 -26.31 -9.43 14.29
C GLY A 42 -24.86 -9.25 13.86
N PRO A 43 -23.96 -10.23 14.09
CA PRO A 43 -22.80 -10.36 13.22
C PRO A 43 -23.29 -10.67 11.80
N PRO A 44 -22.86 -9.98 10.73
CA PRO A 44 -23.09 -10.48 9.40
C PRO A 44 -22.37 -11.82 9.29
N ALA A 45 -23.18 -12.85 9.07
CA ALA A 45 -22.76 -14.22 8.87
C ALA A 45 -21.61 -14.29 7.88
N THR A 46 -20.57 -15.02 8.30
CA THR A 46 -19.63 -15.80 7.51
C THR A 46 -19.92 -15.79 6.01
N ALA A 47 -19.37 -14.83 5.28
CA ALA A 47 -19.15 -14.99 3.86
C ALA A 47 -17.94 -15.91 3.70
N THR A 48 -18.16 -17.21 3.77
CA THR A 48 -17.25 -18.20 3.19
C THR A 48 -17.48 -18.15 1.68
N PRO A 49 -16.57 -17.60 0.86
CA PRO A 49 -16.53 -18.03 -0.52
C PRO A 49 -16.00 -19.45 -0.53
N SER A 50 -16.89 -20.44 -0.64
CA SER A 50 -16.49 -21.78 -1.07
C SER A 50 -15.88 -21.66 -2.47
N PRO A 51 -14.61 -22.02 -2.68
CA PRO A 51 -14.13 -22.28 -4.03
C PRO A 51 -14.37 -23.77 -4.29
N THR A 52 -15.56 -24.13 -4.76
CA THR A 52 -15.74 -25.42 -5.44
C THR A 52 -15.13 -25.27 -6.83
N GLY A 53 -13.84 -25.55 -6.93
CA GLY A 53 -13.09 -25.43 -8.18
C GLY A 53 -11.72 -26.01 -7.98
N ASN A 54 -11.60 -27.32 -8.14
CA ASN A 54 -10.34 -28.04 -8.24
C ASN A 54 -9.61 -27.68 -9.56
N ASP A 55 -9.27 -26.41 -9.75
CA ASP A 55 -8.37 -25.93 -10.81
C ASP A 55 -6.93 -25.88 -10.26
N SER A 56 -6.47 -27.01 -9.72
CA SER A 56 -5.14 -27.15 -9.13
C SER A 56 -4.03 -27.29 -10.18
N GLY A 57 -4.34 -27.02 -11.46
CA GLY A 57 -3.39 -27.15 -12.57
C GLY A 57 -2.36 -26.01 -12.61
N PRO A 58 -1.14 -26.26 -13.10
CA PRO A 58 -0.09 -25.24 -13.28
C PRO A 58 -0.45 -24.14 -14.30
N ASN A 59 -1.53 -24.32 -15.06
CA ASN A 59 -2.01 -23.42 -16.12
C ASN A 59 -3.13 -22.46 -15.67
N LYS A 60 -3.47 -22.41 -14.38
CA LYS A 60 -4.45 -21.43 -13.90
C LYS A 60 -3.90 -20.02 -14.07
N ARG A 61 -4.69 -19.09 -14.63
CA ARG A 61 -4.30 -17.68 -14.78
C ARG A 61 -4.44 -16.88 -13.48
N ASN A 62 -5.03 -17.48 -12.45
CA ASN A 62 -5.35 -16.81 -11.19
C ASN A 62 -4.47 -17.32 -10.05
N PHE A 63 -4.02 -16.41 -9.18
CA PHE A 63 -3.31 -16.77 -7.96
C PHE A 63 -4.27 -17.38 -6.92
N THR A 64 -3.82 -18.43 -6.23
CA THR A 64 -4.55 -18.97 -5.06
C THR A 64 -4.55 -17.97 -3.91
N THR A 65 -5.39 -18.19 -2.89
CA THR A 65 -5.38 -17.40 -1.66
C THR A 65 -4.01 -17.43 -0.99
N ASP A 66 -3.35 -18.60 -0.95
CA ASP A 66 -1.98 -18.75 -0.42
C ASP A 66 -0.95 -17.96 -1.22
N ASP A 67 -1.05 -17.97 -2.55
CA ASP A 67 -0.14 -17.21 -3.41
C ASP A 67 -0.32 -15.70 -3.21
N LYS A 68 -1.56 -15.24 -3.09
CA LYS A 68 -1.89 -13.84 -2.78
C LYS A 68 -1.34 -13.43 -1.42
N LYS A 69 -1.49 -14.28 -0.40
CA LYS A 69 -0.91 -14.05 0.93
C LYS A 69 0.62 -13.93 0.87
N LYS A 70 1.28 -14.87 0.17
CA LYS A 70 2.74 -14.82 -0.02
C LYS A 70 3.18 -13.55 -0.74
N ALA A 71 2.44 -13.10 -1.75
CA ALA A 71 2.72 -11.85 -2.46
C ALA A 71 2.61 -10.63 -1.53
N TRP A 72 1.58 -10.60 -0.68
CA TRP A 72 1.40 -9.55 0.34
C TRP A 72 2.52 -9.53 1.37
N ASP A 73 2.86 -10.70 1.91
CA ASP A 73 3.91 -10.82 2.92
C ASP A 73 5.27 -10.41 2.37
N LYS A 74 5.55 -10.72 1.09
CA LYS A 74 6.77 -10.36 0.34
C LYS A 74 6.85 -8.87 -0.01
N ALA A 75 5.72 -8.17 -0.10
CA ALA A 75 5.69 -6.77 -0.50
C ALA A 75 6.37 -5.87 0.55
N THR A 76 6.97 -4.78 0.08
CA THR A 76 7.73 -3.87 0.94
C THR A 76 6.82 -3.21 1.97
N LEU A 77 7.28 -3.16 3.23
CA LEU A 77 6.57 -2.47 4.31
C LEU A 77 6.60 -0.96 4.10
N MET A 78 5.48 -0.30 4.38
CA MET A 78 5.42 1.15 4.37
C MET A 78 5.90 1.70 5.72
N PRO A 79 6.95 2.55 5.76
CA PRO A 79 7.42 3.12 7.02
C PRO A 79 6.37 4.06 7.63
N GLY A 80 6.24 4.01 8.96
CA GLY A 80 5.33 4.88 9.70
C GLY A 80 3.84 4.55 9.58
N ARG A 81 3.47 3.39 9.02
CA ARG A 81 2.08 2.89 8.94
C ARG A 81 1.96 1.44 9.41
N ASP A 82 0.73 1.00 9.61
CA ASP A 82 0.43 -0.38 10.03
C ASP A 82 0.84 -1.39 8.93
N PRO A 83 1.81 -2.28 9.18
CA PRO A 83 2.32 -3.23 8.19
C PRO A 83 1.32 -4.33 7.79
N THR A 84 0.26 -4.52 8.57
CA THR A 84 -0.81 -5.47 8.25
C THR A 84 -1.74 -4.94 7.16
N LEU A 85 -1.93 -3.63 7.12
CA LEU A 85 -2.82 -2.94 6.18
C LEU A 85 -2.09 -2.25 5.04
N TRP A 86 -0.88 -1.73 5.29
CA TRP A 86 -0.14 -0.87 4.37
C TRP A 86 1.12 -1.54 3.82
N ARG A 87 1.25 -1.49 2.50
CA ARG A 87 2.44 -1.96 1.77
C ARG A 87 2.80 -0.98 0.67
N LEU A 88 3.99 -1.14 0.11
CA LEU A 88 4.39 -0.53 -1.16
C LEU A 88 4.31 -1.60 -2.25
N ASP A 89 3.75 -1.20 -3.40
CA ASP A 89 3.72 -2.04 -4.59
C ASP A 89 5.12 -2.20 -5.22
N ALA A 90 5.23 -3.00 -6.29
CA ALA A 90 6.53 -3.24 -6.95
C ALA A 90 7.20 -1.97 -7.51
N ALA A 91 6.43 -0.91 -7.76
CA ALA A 91 6.92 0.38 -8.22
C ALA A 91 7.11 1.41 -7.09
N GLY A 92 6.91 1.00 -5.82
CA GLY A 92 7.08 1.86 -4.65
C GLY A 92 5.87 2.73 -4.31
N ASN A 93 4.70 2.46 -4.87
CA ASN A 93 3.48 3.22 -4.60
C ASN A 93 2.70 2.65 -3.40
N PRO A 94 2.02 3.51 -2.64
CA PRO A 94 1.26 3.10 -1.46
C PRO A 94 0.00 2.30 -1.82
N ILE A 95 -0.19 1.14 -1.18
CA ILE A 95 -1.38 0.30 -1.36
C ILE A 95 -1.94 -0.16 -0.02
N MET A 96 -3.25 -0.42 0.02
CA MET A 96 -3.97 -0.82 1.24
C MET A 96 -4.70 -2.15 1.07
N TYR A 97 -4.51 -3.07 2.01
CA TYR A 97 -5.01 -4.47 1.96
C TYR A 97 -6.49 -4.59 1.58
N MET A 98 -7.35 -3.75 2.16
CA MET A 98 -8.79 -3.77 1.92
C MET A 98 -9.19 -3.34 0.50
N MET A 99 -8.28 -2.69 -0.24
CA MET A 99 -8.53 -2.16 -1.59
C MET A 99 -8.02 -3.09 -2.71
N ALA A 100 -7.82 -4.37 -2.40
CA ALA A 100 -7.50 -5.39 -3.39
C ALA A 100 -8.57 -5.45 -4.50
N GLY A 101 -8.15 -5.35 -5.75
CA GLY A 101 -9.02 -5.34 -6.94
C GLY A 101 -9.77 -4.03 -7.19
N GLN A 102 -9.56 -3.00 -6.36
CA GLN A 102 -10.17 -1.70 -6.56
C GLN A 102 -9.30 -0.82 -7.47
N GLN A 103 -9.96 0.02 -8.26
CA GLN A 103 -9.29 1.05 -9.05
C GLN A 103 -8.99 2.27 -8.16
N GLY A 104 -7.81 2.86 -8.30
CA GLY A 104 -7.47 4.13 -7.63
C GLY A 104 -6.06 4.19 -7.05
N VAL A 105 -5.79 5.25 -6.28
CA VAL A 105 -4.45 5.58 -5.77
C VAL A 105 -3.95 4.61 -4.70
N LEU A 106 -4.85 3.88 -4.03
CA LEU A 106 -4.48 2.88 -3.01
C LEU A 106 -4.90 1.45 -3.42
N GLY A 107 -5.62 1.35 -4.54
CA GLY A 107 -6.17 0.10 -5.05
C GLY A 107 -5.15 -0.63 -5.92
N TYR A 108 -5.11 -1.95 -5.80
CA TYR A 108 -4.06 -2.76 -6.40
C TYR A 108 -4.57 -4.08 -6.93
N GLU A 109 -3.85 -4.64 -7.89
CA GLU A 109 -4.10 -5.96 -8.45
C GLU A 109 -2.91 -6.90 -8.16
N TYR A 110 -3.19 -8.20 -8.18
CA TYR A 110 -2.17 -9.24 -8.16
C TYR A 110 -1.77 -9.52 -9.60
N ASP A 111 -0.54 -9.18 -9.94
CA ASP A 111 -0.01 -9.26 -11.30
C ASP A 111 1.11 -10.29 -11.38
N HIS A 112 1.33 -10.83 -12.58
CA HIS A 112 2.44 -11.75 -12.83
C HIS A 112 3.72 -10.96 -13.11
N ILE A 113 4.80 -11.26 -12.38
CA ILE A 113 6.12 -10.68 -12.66
C ILE A 113 6.59 -11.10 -14.06
N GLN A 114 6.54 -12.40 -14.34
CA GLN A 114 6.75 -12.96 -15.67
C GLN A 114 5.41 -13.26 -16.32
N PRO A 115 5.09 -12.68 -17.49
CA PRO A 115 3.79 -12.81 -18.11
C PRO A 115 3.46 -14.26 -18.45
N PHE A 116 2.18 -14.60 -18.32
CA PHE A 116 1.66 -15.95 -18.58
C PHE A 116 2.02 -16.49 -19.97
N SER A 117 2.07 -15.62 -20.99
CA SER A 117 2.44 -15.96 -22.37
C SER A 117 3.86 -16.54 -22.50
N GLN A 118 4.73 -16.30 -21.52
CA GLN A 118 6.07 -16.87 -21.44
C GLN A 118 6.16 -18.05 -20.45
N LYS A 119 5.03 -18.75 -20.20
CA LYS A 119 4.91 -19.87 -19.25
C LYS A 119 5.18 -19.52 -17.78
N GLY A 120 4.99 -18.25 -17.39
CA GLY A 120 5.08 -17.86 -15.98
C GLY A 120 3.99 -18.57 -15.16
N PRO A 121 4.35 -19.40 -14.15
CA PRO A 121 3.35 -20.10 -13.36
C PRO A 121 2.65 -19.12 -12.39
N SER A 122 1.36 -19.32 -12.14
CA SER A 122 0.62 -18.55 -11.13
C SER A 122 0.95 -19.04 -9.73
N THR A 123 2.11 -18.61 -9.24
CA THR A 123 2.67 -18.93 -7.92
C THR A 123 2.99 -17.64 -7.16
N GLY A 124 3.01 -17.69 -5.83
CA GLY A 124 3.31 -16.52 -5.00
C GLY A 124 4.70 -15.90 -5.27
N HIS A 125 5.66 -16.68 -5.78
CA HIS A 125 6.96 -16.14 -6.21
C HIS A 125 6.82 -15.26 -7.45
N ASN A 126 6.05 -15.71 -8.44
CA ASN A 126 5.76 -14.98 -9.68
C ASN A 126 4.61 -13.96 -9.54
N CYS A 127 4.13 -13.72 -8.31
CA CYS A 127 3.08 -12.76 -8.02
C CYS A 127 3.69 -11.47 -7.46
N GLN A 128 3.23 -10.33 -7.97
CA GLN A 128 3.55 -8.99 -7.46
C GLN A 128 2.28 -8.19 -7.20
N LEU A 129 2.38 -7.21 -6.31
CA LEU A 129 1.34 -6.22 -6.10
C LEU A 129 1.63 -5.05 -7.02
N LEU A 130 0.62 -4.61 -7.77
CA LEU A 130 0.74 -3.47 -8.67
C LEU A 130 -0.48 -2.56 -8.50
N GLN A 131 -0.24 -1.28 -8.22
CA GLN A 131 -1.31 -0.30 -8.11
C GLN A 131 -2.02 -0.16 -9.46
N THR A 132 -3.35 -0.14 -9.44
CA THR A 132 -4.19 -0.07 -10.65
C THR A 132 -3.95 1.19 -11.47
N GLY A 133 -3.68 2.33 -10.80
CA GLY A 133 -3.33 3.59 -11.47
C GLY A 133 -1.92 3.65 -12.09
N VAL A 134 -1.05 2.66 -11.81
CA VAL A 134 0.36 2.64 -12.24
C VAL A 134 0.61 1.60 -13.34
N LYS A 135 -0.43 1.00 -13.92
CA LYS A 135 -0.32 0.32 -15.22
C LYS A 135 0.00 1.35 -16.33
N ARG A 136 1.23 1.84 -16.35
CA ARG A 136 1.83 2.63 -17.42
C ARG A 136 2.61 1.67 -18.31
N GLY A 137 1.99 1.20 -19.38
CA GLY A 137 2.67 0.39 -20.40
C GLY A 137 1.78 -0.68 -21.01
N SER A 138 0.86 -0.25 -21.87
CA SER A 138 0.55 -0.99 -23.09
C SER A 138 1.56 -0.61 -24.16
#